data_AF-A0A928HCD0-F1
#
_entry.id   AF-A0A928HCD0-F1
#
_cell.length_a   1.000
_cell.length_b   1.000
_cell.length_c   1.000
_cell.angle_alpha   90.00
_cell.angle_beta   90.00
_cell.angle_gamma   90.00
#
_symmetry.space_group_name_H-M   'P 1'
#
loop_
_entity.id
_entity.type
_entity.pdbx_description
1 polymer ?
#
loop_
_entity_poly.entity_id
_entity_poly.type
_entity_poly.pdbx_seq_one_letter_code
_entity_poly.pdbx_strand_id
1 'polypeptide(L)'
;MKKTVFPIDMRIAQFYMARHKVSIEWAEKFIDYAAELGFNYINVCIYGCIRTDFFHHMPENMSYSKDEIRRMVKYASDRGIEIIPNYELFGHAESFLECPEFEHLCELRNGVKGRFSNLKESFCPSVEESYEFIEAYLRETTELFPGQYINAGLDENFDMALCPECAAWAEKEGRSAIHEYHIKRIHDIIVNKLGKTMMMWDDSLESYPEAFENFPRDIIMLSWWYGREIPEHSHTGGPRSDYFDFHEKHGFRYIGVPATYHFQNIQAFTEYAKKYNPMGMLLSNWGKMTRYNAFPMMAYASCLWRDDMDPEEAQKKVVRDYLSTDNEVELELMRHHFREGEHLKLPASPAVYSLGALNNFDYSKSQIARTLMPLVTKELANAEKHRNRCFFYELYFWQRCELWYYELRKILGNWGDPKADFNDWAALKKVKDEISSANEELKVWYKNEYCCEIPEMFTVNDTVAMLEKILDGTTKRPVSRLKIIYPYRYGLGAMEYFIRGAGESEWRSAGKCNGHSFYPFYDDCSESVAYLLMDESLPEQLEVKILYTECSCGICSYITAEGAEADYVPESIQEITGKVVNPENILSDGRYYTQFGDGERLTIEKLNKPQIVENNSIVLKMKKC
;
A
#
# COMPACT_ATOMS: atom_id res chain seq x y z
N MET A 1 3.07 36.02 -8.86
CA MET A 1 3.01 35.31 -7.56
C MET A 1 4.42 35.21 -7.01
N LYS A 2 4.62 35.42 -5.70
CA LYS A 2 5.94 35.18 -5.09
C LYS A 2 6.23 33.68 -5.20
N LYS A 3 7.37 33.31 -5.75
CA LYS A 3 7.85 31.91 -5.70
C LYS A 3 8.01 31.52 -4.23
N THR A 4 7.70 30.27 -3.86
CA THR A 4 7.98 29.75 -2.51
C THR A 4 9.42 30.10 -2.13
N VAL A 5 9.60 30.63 -0.93
CA VAL A 5 10.92 30.80 -0.35
C VAL A 5 11.15 29.60 0.54
N PHE A 6 12.02 28.68 0.12
CA PHE A 6 12.60 27.73 1.05
C PHE A 6 13.59 28.49 1.95
N PRO A 7 13.68 28.20 3.25
CA PRO A 7 13.03 27.12 4.01
C PRO A 7 11.50 27.23 4.09
N ILE A 8 10.80 26.10 3.93
CA ILE A 8 9.32 26.08 3.95
C ILE A 8 8.80 26.15 5.39
N ASP A 9 7.76 26.96 5.63
CA ASP A 9 7.29 27.28 6.98
C ASP A 9 6.67 26.09 7.71
N MET A 10 5.67 25.44 7.08
CA MET A 10 4.95 24.31 7.68
C MET A 10 5.60 23.00 7.27
N ARG A 11 6.33 22.36 8.20
CA ARG A 11 7.04 21.10 8.02
C ARG A 11 6.39 20.06 8.92
N ILE A 12 5.65 19.15 8.29
CA ILE A 12 4.80 18.18 8.98
C ILE A 12 5.42 16.79 8.83
N ALA A 13 5.54 16.06 9.93
CA ALA A 13 5.81 14.62 9.89
C ALA A 13 4.52 13.85 10.15
N GLN A 14 4.29 12.73 9.49
CA GLN A 14 3.13 11.88 9.80
C GLN A 14 3.48 10.79 10.81
N PHE A 15 2.56 10.54 11.74
CA PHE A 15 2.62 9.46 12.71
C PHE A 15 1.33 8.64 12.68
N TYR A 16 1.43 7.41 12.21
CA TYR A 16 0.31 6.50 12.00
C TYR A 16 -0.01 5.66 13.24
N MET A 17 -1.22 5.81 13.80
CA MET A 17 -1.72 5.11 14.99
C MET A 17 -3.02 4.32 14.73
N ALA A 18 -3.58 4.40 13.52
CA ALA A 18 -4.95 3.98 13.26
C ALA A 18 -5.17 2.45 13.22
N ARG A 19 -4.28 1.70 12.57
CA ARG A 19 -4.46 0.23 12.38
C ARG A 19 -3.68 -0.63 13.36
N HIS A 20 -2.84 -0.04 14.22
CA HIS A 20 -2.19 -0.75 15.32
C HIS A 20 -1.78 0.23 16.41
N LYS A 21 -1.97 -0.19 17.66
CA LYS A 21 -1.57 0.62 18.81
C LYS A 21 -0.04 0.61 18.96
N VAL A 22 0.57 1.77 18.76
CA VAL A 22 1.92 2.08 19.21
C VAL A 22 1.90 2.67 20.63
N SER A 23 2.96 2.44 21.41
CA SER A 23 3.04 3.02 22.77
C SER A 23 3.19 4.54 22.75
N ILE A 24 2.79 5.19 23.83
CA ILE A 24 3.02 6.64 24.00
C ILE A 24 4.51 6.92 24.19
N GLU A 25 5.25 6.03 24.84
CA GLU A 25 6.71 6.10 24.98
C GLU A 25 7.42 6.10 23.61
N TRP A 26 6.92 5.32 22.64
CA TRP A 26 7.44 5.36 21.27
C TRP A 26 7.07 6.67 20.56
N ALA A 27 5.81 7.13 20.71
CA ALA A 27 5.39 8.41 20.16
C ALA A 27 6.27 9.56 20.68
N GLU A 28 6.62 9.56 21.96
CA GLU A 28 7.53 10.52 22.58
C GLU A 28 8.93 10.52 21.92
N LYS A 29 9.52 9.34 21.66
CA LYS A 29 10.81 9.23 20.93
C LYS A 29 10.70 9.75 19.49
N PHE A 30 9.58 9.49 18.81
CA PHE A 30 9.34 10.02 17.47
C PHE A 30 9.24 11.55 17.48
N ILE A 31 8.50 12.10 18.46
CA ILE A 31 8.34 13.55 18.66
C ILE A 31 9.70 14.22 18.95
N ASP A 32 10.53 13.63 19.82
CA ASP A 32 11.89 14.12 20.10
C ASP A 32 12.70 14.26 18.80
N TYR A 33 12.67 13.23 17.95
CA TYR A 33 13.43 13.22 16.72
C TYR A 33 12.87 14.18 15.66
N ALA A 34 11.53 14.26 15.54
CA ALA A 34 10.88 15.24 14.68
C ALA A 34 11.27 16.68 15.09
N ALA A 35 11.33 16.97 16.39
CA ALA A 35 11.74 18.26 16.92
C ALA A 35 13.22 18.55 16.64
N GLU A 36 14.12 17.58 16.83
CA GLU A 36 15.56 17.67 16.48
C GLU A 36 15.74 18.05 14.99
N LEU A 37 14.90 17.47 14.13
CA LEU A 37 14.88 17.72 12.69
C LEU A 37 14.13 19.01 12.30
N GLY A 38 13.54 19.73 13.26
CA GLY A 38 12.86 21.00 13.03
C GLY A 38 11.51 20.89 12.32
N PHE A 39 10.86 19.72 12.38
CA PHE A 39 9.42 19.65 12.10
C PHE A 39 8.67 20.42 13.19
N ASN A 40 7.62 21.15 12.80
CA ASN A 40 6.80 21.96 13.71
C ASN A 40 5.37 21.44 13.85
N TYR A 41 4.98 20.47 13.02
CA TYR A 41 3.70 19.77 13.13
C TYR A 41 3.90 18.27 13.03
N ILE A 42 3.03 17.51 13.69
CA ILE A 42 2.86 16.08 13.44
C ILE A 42 1.41 15.79 13.08
N ASN A 43 1.18 15.25 11.88
CA ASN A 43 -0.11 14.70 11.46
C ASN A 43 -0.27 13.31 12.08
N VAL A 44 -1.20 13.15 13.02
CA VAL A 44 -1.41 11.88 13.71
C VAL A 44 -2.64 11.17 13.16
N CYS A 45 -2.46 10.07 12.43
CA CYS A 45 -3.54 9.26 11.88
C CYS A 45 -4.19 8.44 13.00
N ILE A 46 -5.36 8.91 13.44
CA ILE A 46 -6.12 8.37 14.57
C ILE A 46 -7.27 7.49 14.08
N TYR A 47 -7.98 7.93 13.04
CA TYR A 47 -9.21 7.30 12.57
C TYR A 47 -10.20 7.21 13.76
N GLY A 48 -10.62 6.02 14.16
CA GLY A 48 -11.45 5.76 15.34
C GLY A 48 -10.71 5.27 16.59
N CYS A 49 -9.37 5.31 16.63
CA CYS A 49 -8.61 4.64 17.68
C CYS A 49 -8.57 5.38 19.03
N ILE A 50 -9.27 6.50 19.20
CA ILE A 50 -9.46 7.13 20.52
C ILE A 50 -10.78 6.63 21.12
N ARG A 51 -10.70 6.06 22.33
CA ARG A 51 -11.86 5.67 23.11
C ARG A 51 -12.56 6.93 23.63
N THR A 52 -13.81 7.06 23.24
CA THR A 52 -14.72 8.14 23.63
C THR A 52 -15.92 7.58 24.37
N ASP A 53 -16.70 8.45 25.01
CA ASP A 53 -17.96 8.07 25.65
C ASP A 53 -18.95 7.57 24.59
N PHE A 54 -18.93 8.15 23.38
CA PHE A 54 -19.74 7.75 22.23
C PHE A 54 -19.22 6.55 21.44
N PHE A 55 -17.91 6.28 21.46
CA PHE A 55 -17.28 5.23 20.67
C PHE A 55 -16.10 4.58 21.43
N HIS A 56 -16.36 3.42 22.03
CA HIS A 56 -15.41 2.68 22.88
C HIS A 56 -15.33 1.19 22.54
N HIS A 57 -15.79 0.80 21.35
CA HIS A 57 -15.87 -0.60 20.93
C HIS A 57 -14.52 -1.19 20.52
N MET A 58 -13.53 -0.35 20.19
CA MET A 58 -12.20 -0.84 19.87
C MET A 58 -11.52 -1.45 21.10
N PRO A 59 -10.89 -2.64 20.96
CA PRO A 59 -10.11 -3.26 22.03
C PRO A 59 -9.03 -2.33 22.60
N GLU A 60 -8.69 -2.49 23.88
CA GLU A 60 -7.71 -1.63 24.57
C GLU A 60 -6.32 -1.68 23.93
N ASN A 61 -5.93 -2.83 23.37
CA ASN A 61 -4.69 -3.03 22.64
C ASN A 61 -4.71 -2.47 21.20
N MET A 62 -5.83 -1.86 20.77
CA MET A 62 -6.01 -1.23 19.46
C MET A 62 -6.44 0.24 19.57
N SER A 63 -6.58 0.76 20.79
CA SER A 63 -7.10 2.10 21.03
C SER A 63 -6.40 2.83 22.18
N TYR A 64 -6.65 4.12 22.28
CA TYR A 64 -6.05 5.04 23.24
C TYR A 64 -7.10 5.67 24.13
N SER A 65 -6.77 5.84 25.41
CA SER A 65 -7.52 6.66 26.34
C SER A 65 -7.27 8.14 26.06
N LYS A 66 -8.21 8.99 26.49
CA LYS A 66 -8.04 10.45 26.46
C LYS A 66 -6.76 10.89 27.18
N ASP A 67 -6.36 10.22 28.27
CA ASP A 67 -5.16 10.59 29.03
C ASP A 67 -3.86 10.22 28.31
N GLU A 68 -3.82 9.07 27.62
CA GLU A 68 -2.71 8.71 26.74
C GLU A 68 -2.51 9.78 25.63
N ILE A 69 -3.61 10.22 25.01
CA ILE A 69 -3.57 11.26 23.98
C ILE A 69 -3.16 12.62 24.56
N ARG A 70 -3.73 13.03 25.71
CA ARG A 70 -3.33 14.28 26.40
C ARG A 70 -1.84 14.29 26.72
N ARG A 71 -1.28 13.17 27.18
CA ARG A 71 0.15 13.03 27.44
C ARG A 71 0.95 13.29 26.16
N MET A 72 0.62 12.61 25.06
CA MET A 72 1.33 12.78 23.78
C MET A 72 1.23 14.21 23.25
N VAL A 73 0.03 14.80 23.24
CA VAL A 73 -0.21 16.18 22.76
C VAL A 73 0.57 17.18 23.61
N LYS A 74 0.54 17.04 24.94
CA LYS A 74 1.33 17.87 25.84
C LYS A 74 2.84 17.72 25.56
N TYR A 75 3.31 16.49 25.40
CA TYR A 75 4.72 16.21 25.17
C TYR A 75 5.24 16.84 23.87
N ALA A 76 4.45 16.80 22.80
CA ALA A 76 4.71 17.48 21.54
C ALA A 76 4.73 19.00 21.70
N SER A 77 3.72 19.56 22.39
CA SER A 77 3.65 21.00 22.64
C SER A 77 4.84 21.53 23.43
N ASP A 78 5.33 20.78 24.43
CA ASP A 78 6.51 21.16 25.23
C ASP A 78 7.80 21.23 24.39
N ARG A 79 7.78 20.70 23.15
CA ARG A 79 8.88 20.71 22.18
C ARG A 79 8.64 21.63 20.98
N GLY A 80 7.58 22.44 21.03
CA GLY A 80 7.22 23.33 19.93
C GLY A 80 6.61 22.61 18.72
N ILE A 81 6.07 21.41 18.91
CA ILE A 81 5.35 20.66 17.88
C ILE A 81 3.85 20.74 18.15
N GLU A 82 3.08 21.13 17.15
CA GLU A 82 1.62 21.06 17.17
C GLU A 82 1.13 19.74 16.56
N ILE A 83 0.21 19.05 17.25
CA ILE A 83 -0.41 17.82 16.74
C ILE A 83 -1.63 18.20 15.88
N ILE A 84 -1.67 17.67 14.66
CA ILE A 84 -2.81 17.72 13.75
C ILE A 84 -3.51 16.35 13.81
N PRO A 85 -4.70 16.21 14.39
CA PRO A 85 -5.43 14.96 14.36
C PRO A 85 -5.94 14.68 12.94
N ASN A 86 -5.68 13.46 12.44
CA ASN A 86 -6.16 12.95 11.16
C ASN A 86 -7.21 11.87 11.41
N TYR A 87 -8.43 12.18 10.98
CA TYR A 87 -9.58 11.29 10.99
C TYR A 87 -9.86 10.78 9.58
N GLU A 88 -10.70 9.75 9.48
CA GLU A 88 -11.25 9.27 8.22
C GLU A 88 -12.76 9.41 8.28
N LEU A 89 -13.24 10.47 7.62
CA LEU A 89 -14.64 10.91 7.73
C LEU A 89 -15.46 10.58 6.49
N PHE A 90 -14.88 9.85 5.52
CA PHE A 90 -15.60 9.36 4.35
C PHE A 90 -15.23 7.92 3.98
N GLY A 91 -14.14 7.71 3.22
CA GLY A 91 -13.49 6.42 3.03
C GLY A 91 -12.65 6.02 4.26
N HIS A 92 -12.01 4.85 4.24
CA HIS A 92 -11.15 4.33 5.33
C HIS A 92 -11.77 4.39 6.74
N ALA A 93 -13.10 4.30 6.81
CA ALA A 93 -13.89 4.37 8.04
C ALA A 93 -14.19 2.99 8.65
N GLU A 94 -13.47 1.92 8.25
CA GLU A 94 -13.67 0.54 8.72
C GLU A 94 -13.62 0.44 10.24
N SER A 95 -12.77 1.28 10.83
CA SER A 95 -12.54 1.40 12.24
C SER A 95 -13.83 1.74 13.03
N PHE A 96 -14.79 2.42 12.40
CA PHE A 96 -16.11 2.72 12.94
C PHE A 96 -17.18 1.75 12.41
N LEU A 97 -17.20 1.54 11.10
CA LEU A 97 -18.34 0.95 10.38
C LEU A 97 -18.37 -0.59 10.36
N GLU A 98 -17.25 -1.26 10.68
CA GLU A 98 -17.28 -2.70 10.95
C GLU A 98 -17.94 -3.03 12.29
N CYS A 99 -18.12 -2.04 13.17
CA CYS A 99 -18.89 -2.21 14.38
C CYS A 99 -20.38 -2.44 14.02
N PRO A 100 -21.01 -3.54 14.47
CA PRO A 100 -22.40 -3.83 14.13
C PRO A 100 -23.40 -2.74 14.50
N GLU A 101 -23.11 -1.95 15.54
CA GLU A 101 -23.97 -0.83 15.98
C GLU A 101 -23.97 0.33 14.96
N PHE A 102 -22.85 0.56 14.26
CA PHE A 102 -22.69 1.67 13.31
C PHE A 102 -22.75 1.23 11.85
N GLU A 103 -22.93 -0.07 11.56
CA GLU A 103 -23.05 -0.61 10.20
C GLU A 103 -24.13 0.12 9.37
N HIS A 104 -25.22 0.55 10.00
CA HIS A 104 -26.32 1.24 9.33
C HIS A 104 -25.92 2.60 8.74
N LEU A 105 -24.80 3.18 9.17
CA LEU A 105 -24.21 4.42 8.64
C LEU A 105 -23.40 4.18 7.36
N CYS A 106 -23.09 2.91 7.04
CA CYS A 106 -22.23 2.56 5.91
C CYS A 106 -22.97 2.67 4.57
N GLU A 107 -22.25 3.08 3.52
CA GLU A 107 -22.70 3.02 2.14
C GLU A 107 -22.98 1.57 1.70
N LEU A 108 -22.23 0.60 2.22
CA LEU A 108 -22.40 -0.82 1.94
C LEU A 108 -23.39 -1.55 2.88
N ARG A 109 -24.24 -0.81 3.60
CA ARG A 109 -25.26 -1.39 4.50
C ARG A 109 -26.23 -2.31 3.74
N ASN A 110 -26.94 -3.16 4.48
CA ASN A 110 -27.97 -4.06 3.93
C ASN A 110 -27.45 -5.04 2.85
N GLY A 111 -26.16 -5.38 2.89
CA GLY A 111 -25.56 -6.35 1.97
C GLY A 111 -25.27 -5.81 0.57
N VAL A 112 -25.25 -4.49 0.39
CA VAL A 112 -24.72 -3.86 -0.83
C VAL A 112 -23.25 -4.27 -0.99
N LYS A 113 -22.88 -4.71 -2.19
CA LYS A 113 -21.51 -5.13 -2.49
C LYS A 113 -20.69 -3.93 -2.91
N GLY A 114 -19.48 -3.81 -2.37
CA GLY A 114 -18.55 -2.76 -2.77
C GLY A 114 -17.87 -3.08 -4.11
N ARG A 115 -17.17 -2.08 -4.63
CA ARG A 115 -16.53 -2.12 -5.97
C ARG A 115 -15.30 -3.00 -6.00
N PHE A 116 -14.46 -2.92 -4.97
CA PHE A 116 -13.19 -3.64 -4.87
C PHE A 116 -13.16 -4.65 -3.72
N SER A 117 -13.87 -4.34 -2.64
CA SER A 117 -13.99 -5.18 -1.47
C SER A 117 -15.42 -5.08 -0.91
N ASN A 118 -15.79 -5.94 0.03
CA ASN A 118 -17.02 -5.77 0.82
C ASN A 118 -16.68 -5.23 2.23
N LEU A 119 -15.51 -4.64 2.40
CA LEU A 119 -15.12 -3.99 3.66
C LEU A 119 -16.04 -2.79 3.88
N LYS A 120 -16.61 -2.67 5.08
CA LYS A 120 -17.48 -1.54 5.42
C LYS A 120 -16.61 -0.34 5.76
N GLU A 121 -16.14 0.38 4.76
CA GLU A 121 -15.15 1.45 4.94
C GLU A 121 -15.61 2.84 4.49
N SER A 122 -16.86 2.97 4.01
CA SER A 122 -17.40 4.23 3.50
C SER A 122 -18.65 4.69 4.24
N PHE A 123 -18.63 5.89 4.83
CA PHE A 123 -19.83 6.53 5.37
C PHE A 123 -20.82 6.86 4.24
N CYS A 124 -22.12 6.66 4.49
CA CYS A 124 -23.17 6.95 3.53
C CYS A 124 -23.60 8.43 3.60
N PRO A 125 -23.48 9.21 2.50
CA PRO A 125 -23.93 10.60 2.47
C PRO A 125 -25.44 10.81 2.58
N SER A 126 -26.26 9.78 2.29
CA SER A 126 -27.73 9.88 2.40
C SER A 126 -28.27 9.59 3.79
N VAL A 127 -27.41 9.26 4.76
CA VAL A 127 -27.78 8.93 6.14
C VAL A 127 -27.37 10.10 7.03
N GLU A 128 -28.34 10.87 7.54
CA GLU A 128 -28.07 12.07 8.34
C GLU A 128 -27.41 11.74 9.68
N GLU A 129 -27.73 10.57 10.24
CA GLU A 129 -27.14 10.03 11.46
C GLU A 129 -25.62 9.85 11.35
N SER A 130 -25.07 9.71 10.13
CA SER A 130 -23.61 9.69 9.90
C SER A 130 -22.97 11.00 10.35
N TYR A 131 -23.61 12.14 10.05
CA TYR A 131 -23.10 13.45 10.41
C TYR A 131 -23.27 13.75 11.90
N GLU A 132 -24.34 13.26 12.51
CA GLU A 132 -24.55 13.35 13.97
C GLU A 132 -23.47 12.56 14.73
N PHE A 133 -23.18 11.33 14.27
CA PHE A 133 -22.11 10.51 14.81
C PHE A 133 -20.74 11.20 14.67
N ILE A 134 -20.40 11.65 13.45
CA ILE A 134 -19.13 12.33 13.18
C ILE A 134 -18.98 13.58 14.05
N GLU A 135 -20.02 14.41 14.14
CA GLU A 135 -20.01 15.61 14.97
C GLU A 135 -19.81 15.29 16.46
N ALA A 136 -20.50 14.27 16.99
CA ALA A 136 -20.34 13.85 18.38
C ALA A 136 -18.92 13.34 18.66
N TYR A 137 -18.38 12.49 17.79
CA TYR A 137 -17.03 11.96 17.93
C TYR A 137 -15.96 13.04 17.84
N LEU A 138 -16.08 13.95 16.86
CA LEU A 138 -15.14 15.05 16.69
C LEU A 138 -15.22 16.04 17.85
N ARG A 139 -16.41 16.38 18.35
CA ARG A 139 -16.55 17.30 19.50
C ARG A 139 -15.76 16.80 20.70
N GLU A 140 -15.84 15.51 21.01
CA GLU A 140 -15.16 14.94 22.16
C GLU A 140 -13.66 14.78 21.97
N THR A 141 -13.22 14.35 20.78
CA THR A 141 -11.80 14.10 20.52
C THR A 141 -11.02 15.40 20.28
N THR A 142 -11.63 16.40 19.65
CA THR A 142 -10.95 17.68 19.34
C THR A 142 -10.64 18.52 20.59
N GLU A 143 -11.31 18.29 21.71
CA GLU A 143 -10.92 18.86 23.02
C GLU A 143 -9.52 18.41 23.46
N LEU A 144 -9.03 17.27 22.97
CA LEU A 144 -7.70 16.76 23.26
C LEU A 144 -6.61 17.45 22.42
N PHE A 145 -6.99 18.14 21.34
CA PHE A 145 -6.09 18.73 20.36
C PHE A 145 -6.28 20.26 20.30
N PRO A 146 -5.45 21.04 21.01
CA PRO A 146 -5.60 22.50 21.06
C PRO A 146 -5.22 23.19 19.74
N GLY A 147 -4.54 22.50 18.83
CA GLY A 147 -4.12 23.00 17.52
C GLY A 147 -5.28 23.47 16.63
N GLN A 148 -4.97 24.27 15.61
CA GLN A 148 -5.99 24.88 14.75
C GLN A 148 -6.47 23.97 13.62
N TYR A 149 -5.69 22.95 13.26
CA TYR A 149 -5.94 22.13 12.08
C TYR A 149 -6.57 20.79 12.45
N ILE A 150 -7.46 20.32 11.59
CA ILE A 150 -7.95 18.93 11.57
C ILE A 150 -7.75 18.42 10.16
N ASN A 151 -7.11 17.27 10.01
CA ASN A 151 -7.12 16.53 8.77
C ASN A 151 -8.33 15.59 8.77
N ALA A 152 -9.24 15.82 7.83
CA ALA A 152 -10.50 15.10 7.72
C ALA A 152 -10.39 13.78 6.92
N GLY A 153 -9.23 13.53 6.31
CA GLY A 153 -9.04 12.42 5.38
C GLY A 153 -9.79 12.72 4.07
N LEU A 154 -10.91 12.02 3.88
CA LEU A 154 -11.86 12.15 2.76
C LEU A 154 -11.33 11.60 1.42
N ASP A 155 -10.27 10.82 1.44
CA ASP A 155 -9.67 10.12 0.29
C ASP A 155 -10.37 8.80 -0.04
N GLU A 156 -10.09 8.30 -1.25
CA GLU A 156 -10.27 6.91 -1.68
C GLU A 156 -11.68 6.31 -1.46
N ASN A 157 -12.72 7.14 -1.48
CA ASN A 157 -14.09 6.62 -1.46
C ASN A 157 -14.55 6.14 -2.85
N PHE A 158 -14.35 4.85 -3.09
CA PHE A 158 -14.73 4.19 -4.34
C PHE A 158 -16.18 3.63 -4.35
N ASP A 159 -16.81 3.55 -3.18
CA ASP A 159 -18.10 2.90 -2.96
C ASP A 159 -19.28 3.89 -2.90
N MET A 160 -19.03 5.20 -2.89
CA MET A 160 -20.10 6.22 -2.91
C MET A 160 -21.11 5.96 -4.05
N ALA A 161 -22.40 6.09 -3.75
CA ALA A 161 -23.51 5.91 -4.69
C ALA A 161 -23.76 4.45 -5.12
N LEU A 162 -23.46 3.50 -4.25
CA LEU A 162 -23.83 2.10 -4.41
C LEU A 162 -25.10 1.71 -3.63
N CYS A 163 -25.42 2.40 -2.52
CA CYS A 163 -26.70 2.17 -1.85
C CYS A 163 -27.88 2.71 -2.66
N PRO A 164 -29.11 2.15 -2.51
CA PRO A 164 -30.26 2.56 -3.30
C PRO A 164 -30.56 4.06 -3.25
N GLU A 165 -30.41 4.69 -2.07
CA GLU A 165 -30.69 6.11 -1.87
C GLU A 165 -29.64 7.00 -2.57
N CYS A 166 -28.35 6.74 -2.35
CA CYS A 166 -27.28 7.49 -3.02
C CYS A 166 -27.25 7.21 -4.53
N ALA A 167 -27.60 6.00 -4.98
CA ALA A 167 -27.71 5.69 -6.40
C ALA A 167 -28.82 6.53 -7.06
N ALA A 168 -30.00 6.62 -6.44
CA ALA A 168 -31.09 7.46 -6.92
C ALA A 168 -30.72 8.95 -6.92
N TRP A 169 -29.97 9.41 -5.92
CA TRP A 169 -29.43 10.78 -5.90
C TRP A 169 -28.44 11.01 -7.05
N ALA A 170 -27.52 10.08 -7.28
CA ALA A 170 -26.53 10.17 -8.35
C ALA A 170 -27.18 10.16 -9.73
N GLU A 171 -28.26 9.41 -9.96
CA GLU A 171 -29.02 9.43 -11.20
C GLU A 171 -29.66 10.80 -11.48
N LYS A 172 -30.09 11.50 -10.42
CA LYS A 172 -30.79 12.78 -10.53
C LYS A 172 -29.84 13.98 -10.65
N GLU A 173 -28.77 14.00 -9.85
CA GLU A 173 -27.92 15.19 -9.67
C GLU A 173 -26.43 14.93 -9.96
N GLY A 174 -26.04 13.67 -10.18
CA GLY A 174 -24.66 13.25 -10.42
C GLY A 174 -23.89 12.93 -9.14
N ARG A 175 -22.90 12.04 -9.24
CA ARG A 175 -22.05 11.62 -8.10
C ARG A 175 -21.23 12.78 -7.53
N SER A 176 -20.80 13.71 -8.37
CA SER A 176 -20.09 14.91 -7.94
C SER A 176 -20.92 15.76 -6.97
N ALA A 177 -22.24 15.84 -7.14
CA ALA A 177 -23.12 16.58 -6.23
C ALA A 177 -23.18 15.93 -4.84
N ILE A 178 -23.16 14.60 -4.77
CA ILE A 178 -23.10 13.84 -3.51
C ILE A 178 -21.77 14.09 -2.80
N HIS A 179 -20.66 13.99 -3.54
CA HIS A 179 -19.33 14.27 -3.00
C HIS A 179 -19.25 15.70 -2.46
N GLU A 180 -19.68 16.69 -3.25
CA GLU A 180 -19.74 18.09 -2.84
C GLU A 180 -20.58 18.29 -1.57
N TYR A 181 -21.76 17.67 -1.51
CA TYR A 181 -22.59 17.71 -0.30
C TYR A 181 -21.84 17.17 0.91
N HIS A 182 -21.24 15.99 0.80
CA HIS A 182 -20.53 15.36 1.91
C HIS A 182 -19.37 16.24 2.40
N ILE A 183 -18.52 16.74 1.48
CA ILE A 183 -17.42 17.66 1.83
C ILE A 183 -17.93 18.91 2.54
N LYS A 184 -19.03 19.52 2.07
CA LYS A 184 -19.63 20.72 2.71
C LYS A 184 -20.19 20.43 4.10
N ARG A 185 -20.79 19.26 4.32
CA ARG A 185 -21.30 18.85 5.64
C ARG A 185 -20.16 18.65 6.64
N ILE A 186 -19.07 17.99 6.23
CA ILE A 186 -17.88 17.81 7.08
C ILE A 186 -17.19 19.15 7.35
N HIS A 187 -17.07 20.01 6.34
CA HIS A 187 -16.56 21.37 6.49
C HIS A 187 -17.38 22.17 7.51
N ASP A 188 -18.71 22.15 7.42
CA ASP A 188 -19.58 22.87 8.38
C ASP A 188 -19.33 22.41 9.83
N ILE A 189 -19.22 21.10 10.04
CA ILE A 189 -18.91 20.53 11.37
C ILE A 189 -17.55 21.04 11.86
N ILE A 190 -16.49 20.91 11.06
CA ILE A 190 -15.13 21.24 11.49
C ILE A 190 -14.92 22.76 11.65
N VAL A 191 -15.40 23.54 10.68
CA VAL A 191 -15.11 24.97 10.62
C VAL A 191 -16.14 25.78 11.40
N ASN A 192 -17.43 25.59 11.15
CA ASN A 192 -18.46 26.44 11.75
C ASN A 192 -18.82 26.00 13.17
N LYS A 193 -18.88 24.68 13.44
CA LYS A 193 -19.28 24.17 14.76
C LYS A 193 -18.10 24.00 15.73
N LEU A 194 -16.93 23.57 15.23
CA LEU A 194 -15.75 23.33 16.08
C LEU A 194 -14.72 24.47 16.01
N GLY A 195 -14.82 25.39 15.06
CA GLY A 195 -13.92 26.55 14.95
C GLY A 195 -12.49 26.19 14.55
N LYS A 196 -12.31 25.09 13.79
CA LYS A 196 -11.01 24.59 13.32
C LYS A 196 -10.84 24.84 11.82
N THR A 197 -9.64 24.64 11.30
CA THR A 197 -9.35 24.66 9.86
C THR A 197 -9.31 23.24 9.32
N MET A 198 -10.13 22.95 8.29
CA MET A 198 -10.17 21.65 7.65
C MET A 198 -9.02 21.47 6.65
N MET A 199 -8.35 20.33 6.74
CA MET A 199 -7.45 19.79 5.72
C MET A 199 -8.07 18.52 5.13
N MET A 200 -7.85 18.26 3.84
CA MET A 200 -8.32 17.04 3.18
C MET A 200 -7.36 16.59 2.08
N TRP A 201 -7.32 15.29 1.81
CA TRP A 201 -6.63 14.74 0.64
C TRP A 201 -7.33 15.18 -0.65
N ASP A 202 -6.54 15.38 -1.71
CA ASP A 202 -7.01 15.95 -2.98
C ASP A 202 -7.21 14.93 -4.10
N ASP A 203 -7.10 13.63 -3.85
CA ASP A 203 -7.27 12.57 -4.85
C ASP A 203 -8.68 12.56 -5.46
N SER A 204 -9.68 13.05 -4.73
CA SER A 204 -11.02 13.23 -5.31
C SER A 204 -11.06 14.25 -6.45
N LEU A 205 -10.01 15.06 -6.65
CA LEU A 205 -9.83 15.91 -7.84
C LEU A 205 -9.75 15.10 -9.13
N GLU A 206 -9.27 13.86 -9.04
CA GLU A 206 -9.37 12.90 -10.14
C GLU A 206 -10.83 12.68 -10.46
N SER A 207 -11.62 12.31 -9.46
CA SER A 207 -12.94 11.73 -9.65
C SER A 207 -14.05 12.76 -9.92
N TYR A 208 -13.93 13.93 -9.31
CA TYR A 208 -14.97 14.96 -9.27
C TYR A 208 -14.36 16.37 -9.37
N PRO A 209 -13.59 16.69 -10.44
CA PRO A 209 -12.92 17.99 -10.55
C PRO A 209 -13.88 19.19 -10.53
N GLU A 210 -15.10 19.03 -11.04
CA GLU A 210 -16.15 20.04 -11.01
C GLU A 210 -16.65 20.34 -9.58
N ALA A 211 -16.60 19.38 -8.66
CA ALA A 211 -16.98 19.59 -7.26
C ALA A 211 -16.10 20.65 -6.59
N PHE A 212 -14.81 20.68 -6.95
CA PHE A 212 -13.83 21.61 -6.39
C PHE A 212 -14.18 23.07 -6.72
N GLU A 213 -14.93 23.34 -7.79
CA GLU A 213 -15.42 24.71 -8.08
C GLU A 213 -16.31 25.23 -6.94
N ASN A 214 -17.02 24.35 -6.25
CA ASN A 214 -17.99 24.70 -5.21
C ASN A 214 -17.49 24.47 -3.78
N PHE A 215 -16.30 23.90 -3.59
CA PHE A 215 -15.74 23.66 -2.26
C PHE A 215 -15.38 24.98 -1.54
N PRO A 216 -15.58 25.06 -0.22
CA PRO A 216 -15.07 26.18 0.57
C PRO A 216 -13.56 26.40 0.37
N ARG A 217 -13.15 27.64 0.07
CA ARG A 217 -11.75 27.98 -0.29
C ARG A 217 -10.79 28.05 0.89
N ASP A 218 -11.32 28.01 2.11
CA ASP A 218 -10.55 27.97 3.34
C ASP A 218 -10.02 26.57 3.68
N ILE A 219 -10.50 25.53 2.98
CA ILE A 219 -9.96 24.16 3.02
C ILE A 219 -8.51 24.14 2.56
N ILE A 220 -7.67 23.38 3.27
CA ILE A 220 -6.28 23.14 2.90
C ILE A 220 -6.18 21.78 2.18
N MET A 221 -5.74 21.79 0.93
CA MET A 221 -5.59 20.57 0.13
C MET A 221 -4.26 19.88 0.44
N LEU A 222 -4.31 18.56 0.64
CA LEU A 222 -3.15 17.71 0.86
C LEU A 222 -2.84 16.95 -0.43
N SER A 223 -1.88 17.46 -1.19
CA SER A 223 -1.53 16.90 -2.50
C SER A 223 -0.49 15.82 -2.39
N TRP A 224 -0.93 14.57 -2.56
CA TRP A 224 -0.09 13.41 -2.35
C TRP A 224 0.36 12.73 -3.63
N TRP A 225 1.57 12.17 -3.56
CA TRP A 225 2.12 11.24 -4.53
C TRP A 225 3.35 10.54 -3.97
N TYR A 226 3.40 9.22 -4.12
CA TYR A 226 4.43 8.40 -3.48
C TYR A 226 5.40 7.74 -4.46
N GLY A 227 5.19 7.91 -5.77
CA GLY A 227 6.11 7.43 -6.81
C GLY A 227 7.42 8.22 -6.84
N ARG A 228 8.46 7.64 -7.44
CA ARG A 228 9.80 8.25 -7.53
C ARG A 228 9.82 9.61 -8.24
N GLU A 229 8.93 9.78 -9.20
CA GLU A 229 8.84 10.96 -10.06
C GLU A 229 7.43 11.53 -10.01
N ILE A 230 7.26 12.81 -10.35
CA ILE A 230 5.93 13.39 -10.53
C ILE A 230 5.31 12.75 -11.78
N PRO A 231 4.17 12.07 -11.65
CA PRO A 231 3.66 11.24 -12.72
C PRO A 231 2.91 12.09 -13.74
N GLU A 232 2.88 11.62 -14.99
CA GLU A 232 1.96 12.13 -16.01
C GLU A 232 0.54 11.55 -15.86
N HIS A 233 0.37 10.55 -14.98
CA HIS A 233 -0.88 9.83 -14.74
C HIS A 233 -1.32 9.89 -13.28
N SER A 234 -2.63 9.77 -13.08
CA SER A 234 -3.35 9.90 -11.81
C SER A 234 -3.18 8.62 -10.96
N HIS A 235 -3.62 8.65 -9.70
CA HIS A 235 -3.59 7.50 -8.78
C HIS A 235 -4.39 6.31 -9.34
N THR A 236 -5.52 6.60 -10.00
CA THR A 236 -6.37 5.60 -10.65
C THR A 236 -5.92 5.22 -12.07
N GLY A 237 -4.93 5.92 -12.62
CA GLY A 237 -4.29 5.60 -13.91
C GLY A 237 -4.78 6.41 -15.12
N GLY A 238 -5.63 7.43 -14.91
CA GLY A 238 -6.02 8.41 -15.93
C GLY A 238 -4.95 9.51 -16.14
N PRO A 239 -5.15 10.49 -17.04
CA PRO A 239 -4.26 11.65 -17.14
C PRO A 239 -4.26 12.45 -15.84
N ARG A 240 -3.08 12.92 -15.39
CA ARG A 240 -2.97 13.79 -14.20
C ARG A 240 -2.84 15.24 -14.63
N SER A 241 -3.72 16.10 -14.11
CA SER A 241 -3.52 17.54 -14.12
C SER A 241 -2.42 17.93 -13.13
N ASP A 242 -1.75 19.07 -13.37
CA ASP A 242 -0.86 19.63 -12.36
C ASP A 242 -1.68 20.13 -11.16
N TYR A 243 -1.59 19.43 -10.02
CA TYR A 243 -2.45 19.70 -8.86
C TYR A 243 -2.09 21.01 -8.17
N PHE A 244 -0.81 21.35 -8.08
CA PHE A 244 -0.39 22.63 -7.51
C PHE A 244 -0.87 23.81 -8.37
N ASP A 245 -0.74 23.72 -9.69
CA ASP A 245 -1.29 24.72 -10.60
C ASP A 245 -2.83 24.80 -10.50
N PHE A 246 -3.51 23.66 -10.38
CA PHE A 246 -4.96 23.63 -10.15
C PHE A 246 -5.34 24.37 -8.86
N HIS A 247 -4.67 24.06 -7.74
CA HIS A 247 -4.95 24.68 -6.44
C HIS A 247 -4.72 26.19 -6.47
N GLU A 248 -3.61 26.66 -7.06
CA GLU A 248 -3.33 28.09 -7.21
C GLU A 248 -4.39 28.81 -8.05
N LYS A 249 -4.81 28.22 -9.17
CA LYS A 249 -5.85 28.78 -10.06
C LYS A 249 -7.22 28.88 -9.40
N HIS A 250 -7.56 27.92 -8.54
CA HIS A 250 -8.86 27.87 -7.86
C HIS A 250 -8.84 28.57 -6.49
N GLY A 251 -7.68 29.03 -6.04
CA GLY A 251 -7.52 29.81 -4.80
C GLY A 251 -7.49 28.98 -3.53
N PHE A 252 -7.09 27.71 -3.61
CA PHE A 252 -6.87 26.87 -2.44
C PHE A 252 -5.49 27.10 -1.83
N ARG A 253 -5.40 26.98 -0.50
CA ARG A 253 -4.13 26.71 0.16
C ARG A 253 -3.85 25.22 0.10
N TYR A 254 -2.60 24.82 0.00
CA TYR A 254 -2.25 23.42 -0.14
C TYR A 254 -0.88 23.08 0.44
N ILE A 255 -0.68 21.79 0.68
CA ILE A 255 0.53 21.19 1.23
C ILE A 255 0.96 20.06 0.30
N GLY A 256 2.26 19.98 0.03
CA GLY A 256 2.82 18.86 -0.73
C GLY A 256 3.09 17.65 0.16
N VAL A 257 2.73 16.45 -0.30
CA VAL A 257 2.75 15.24 0.52
C VAL A 257 3.51 14.08 -0.14
N PRO A 258 4.86 14.09 -0.10
CA PRO A 258 5.67 12.91 -0.42
C PRO A 258 5.64 11.88 0.71
N ALA A 259 6.16 10.68 0.47
CA ALA A 259 6.26 9.59 1.43
C ALA A 259 7.70 9.26 1.85
N THR A 260 7.83 8.62 3.00
CA THR A 260 9.11 8.09 3.53
C THR A 260 9.66 6.88 2.75
N TYR A 261 9.14 6.53 1.58
CA TYR A 261 9.56 5.31 0.87
C TYR A 261 10.97 5.38 0.29
N HIS A 262 11.38 6.53 -0.27
CA HIS A 262 12.72 6.69 -0.83
C HIS A 262 13.09 8.16 -1.06
N PHE A 263 14.40 8.44 -1.01
CA PHE A 263 14.96 9.78 -1.26
C PHE A 263 14.51 10.37 -2.60
N GLN A 264 14.33 9.54 -3.64
CA GLN A 264 13.95 10.03 -4.96
C GLN A 264 12.56 10.70 -4.98
N ASN A 265 11.58 10.17 -4.23
CA ASN A 265 10.25 10.77 -4.13
C ASN A 265 10.31 12.10 -3.38
N ILE A 266 10.95 12.11 -2.21
CA ILE A 266 11.11 13.32 -1.39
C ILE A 266 11.79 14.41 -2.21
N GLN A 267 12.84 14.06 -2.97
CA GLN A 267 13.55 14.99 -3.85
C GLN A 267 12.63 15.52 -4.96
N ALA A 268 12.07 14.64 -5.79
CA ALA A 268 11.25 15.03 -6.94
C ALA A 268 10.04 15.89 -6.52
N PHE A 269 9.39 15.53 -5.40
CA PHE A 269 8.26 16.27 -4.88
C PHE A 269 8.66 17.63 -4.28
N THR A 270 9.84 17.72 -3.68
CA THR A 270 10.39 19.02 -3.20
C THR A 270 10.76 19.93 -4.37
N GLU A 271 11.38 19.40 -5.41
CA GLU A 271 11.72 20.16 -6.63
C GLU A 271 10.45 20.63 -7.38
N TYR A 272 9.39 19.81 -7.36
CA TYR A 272 8.08 20.20 -7.85
C TYR A 272 7.49 21.33 -7.01
N ALA A 273 7.49 21.23 -5.68
CA ALA A 273 7.04 22.28 -4.76
C ALA A 273 7.76 23.62 -4.95
N LYS A 274 9.08 23.60 -5.24
CA LYS A 274 9.88 24.81 -5.53
C LYS A 274 9.38 25.62 -6.74
N LYS A 275 8.59 25.04 -7.63
CA LYS A 275 8.01 25.74 -8.80
C LYS A 275 6.75 26.55 -8.47
N TYR A 276 6.13 26.28 -7.32
CA TYR A 276 4.81 26.80 -6.93
C TYR A 276 4.87 27.54 -5.59
N ASN A 277 3.72 27.75 -4.93
CA ASN A 277 3.58 28.38 -3.61
C ASN A 277 2.78 27.53 -2.57
N PRO A 278 3.15 26.26 -2.30
CA PRO A 278 2.56 25.51 -1.20
C PRO A 278 2.82 26.18 0.16
N MET A 279 1.86 26.06 1.06
CA MET A 279 1.98 26.54 2.44
C MET A 279 2.91 25.67 3.30
N GLY A 280 3.09 24.41 2.91
CA GLY A 280 3.82 23.42 3.69
C GLY A 280 4.19 22.17 2.91
N MET A 281 4.95 21.30 3.58
CA MET A 281 5.21 19.93 3.17
C MET A 281 4.89 18.97 4.32
N LEU A 282 4.24 17.86 4.01
CA LEU A 282 3.92 16.77 4.93
C LEU A 282 4.64 15.50 4.47
N LEU A 283 5.56 14.99 5.28
CA LEU A 283 6.21 13.72 5.00
C LEU A 283 5.30 12.59 5.48
N SER A 284 4.55 11.99 4.55
CA SER A 284 3.61 10.93 4.88
C SER A 284 4.33 9.64 5.25
N ASN A 285 3.68 8.91 6.12
CA ASN A 285 4.22 7.74 6.77
C ASN A 285 3.05 6.82 7.14
N TRP A 286 2.95 5.70 6.45
CA TRP A 286 1.90 4.70 6.64
C TRP A 286 2.45 3.52 7.40
N GLY A 287 1.67 2.95 8.32
CA GLY A 287 2.06 2.12 9.49
C GLY A 287 3.30 1.20 9.42
N LYS A 288 3.78 0.76 8.26
CA LYS A 288 5.10 0.12 8.12
C LYS A 288 6.28 1.03 8.40
N MET A 289 6.06 2.33 8.30
CA MET A 289 7.10 3.33 8.20
C MET A 289 7.19 4.20 9.47
N THR A 290 6.33 4.02 10.49
CA THR A 290 6.41 4.75 11.78
C THR A 290 7.49 4.17 12.70
N ARG A 291 8.57 3.69 12.09
CA ARG A 291 9.66 2.95 12.68
C ARG A 291 10.98 3.66 12.42
N TYR A 292 12.07 3.13 12.95
CA TYR A 292 13.40 3.68 12.73
C TYR A 292 13.79 3.71 11.24
N ASN A 293 13.23 2.84 10.41
CA ASN A 293 13.41 2.85 8.95
C ASN A 293 13.03 4.18 8.26
N ALA A 294 12.11 4.98 8.81
CA ALA A 294 11.76 6.29 8.25
C ALA A 294 12.68 7.42 8.70
N PHE A 295 13.48 7.23 9.75
CA PHE A 295 14.27 8.31 10.33
C PHE A 295 15.31 8.91 9.36
N PRO A 296 16.04 8.11 8.54
CA PRO A 296 16.88 8.66 7.49
C PRO A 296 16.10 9.54 6.49
N MET A 297 14.86 9.16 6.18
CA MET A 297 13.99 9.87 5.24
C MET A 297 13.48 11.19 5.83
N MET A 298 13.14 11.19 7.12
CA MET A 298 12.84 12.42 7.87
C MET A 298 14.03 13.37 7.90
N ALA A 299 15.24 12.85 8.15
CA ALA A 299 16.46 13.64 8.18
C ALA A 299 16.76 14.25 6.80
N TYR A 300 16.53 13.48 5.73
CA TYR A 300 16.68 13.96 4.36
C TYR A 300 15.67 15.07 4.02
N ALA A 301 14.39 14.85 4.31
CA ALA A 301 13.35 15.86 4.14
C ALA A 301 13.67 17.15 4.92
N SER A 302 14.15 17.03 6.16
CA SER A 302 14.60 18.17 6.97
C SER A 302 15.72 18.96 6.28
N CYS A 303 16.75 18.30 5.74
CA CYS A 303 17.82 18.99 5.01
C CYS A 303 17.27 19.78 3.81
N LEU A 304 16.29 19.26 3.08
CA LEU A 304 15.70 19.96 1.93
C LEU A 304 14.74 21.08 2.34
N TRP A 305 13.91 20.85 3.36
CA TRP A 305 12.78 21.71 3.69
C TRP A 305 13.15 22.81 4.68
N ARG A 306 14.04 22.51 5.63
CA ARG A 306 14.49 23.46 6.66
C ARG A 306 15.78 24.16 6.25
N ASP A 307 16.71 23.45 5.62
CA ASP A 307 18.06 23.97 5.38
C ASP A 307 18.27 24.39 3.89
N ASP A 308 17.26 24.18 3.03
CA ASP A 308 17.32 24.37 1.56
C ASP A 308 18.59 23.78 0.92
N MET A 309 19.03 22.63 1.45
CA MET A 309 20.27 21.99 1.04
C MET A 309 20.15 21.40 -0.36
N ASP A 310 21.27 21.38 -1.09
CA ASP A 310 21.37 20.62 -2.33
C ASP A 310 21.03 19.13 -2.10
N PRO A 311 20.18 18.50 -2.94
CA PRO A 311 19.76 17.13 -2.75
C PRO A 311 20.91 16.12 -2.64
N GLU A 312 21.96 16.26 -3.44
CA GLU A 312 23.07 15.30 -3.43
C GLU A 312 23.88 15.42 -2.13
N GLU A 313 24.15 16.65 -1.71
CA GLU A 313 24.86 16.91 -0.45
C GLU A 313 24.02 16.51 0.77
N ALA A 314 22.71 16.70 0.73
CA ALA A 314 21.78 16.24 1.76
C ALA A 314 21.79 14.70 1.89
N GLN A 315 21.77 13.97 0.77
CA GLN A 315 21.86 12.50 0.81
C GLN A 315 23.17 12.03 1.44
N LYS A 316 24.31 12.60 0.99
CA LYS A 316 25.63 12.26 1.54
C LYS A 316 25.71 12.56 3.04
N LYS A 317 25.20 13.72 3.47
CA LYS A 317 25.14 14.11 4.88
C LYS A 317 24.33 13.13 5.72
N VAL A 318 23.13 12.74 5.26
CA VAL A 318 22.28 11.78 5.99
C VAL A 318 22.94 10.42 6.07
N VAL A 319 23.50 9.90 4.97
CA VAL A 319 24.16 8.59 4.98
C VAL A 319 25.37 8.57 5.92
N ARG A 320 26.17 9.64 5.94
CA ARG A 320 27.29 9.78 6.88
C ARG A 320 26.85 9.91 8.34
N ASP A 321 25.64 10.39 8.64
CA ASP A 321 25.12 10.40 10.03
C ASP A 321 24.78 8.98 10.53
N TYR A 322 24.53 8.05 9.61
CA TYR A 322 24.16 6.67 9.94
C TYR A 322 25.36 5.72 9.96
N LEU A 323 26.31 5.89 9.05
CA LEU A 323 27.44 4.99 8.89
C LEU A 323 28.66 5.39 9.75
N SER A 324 29.37 4.39 10.26
CA SER A 324 30.63 4.52 11.01
C SER A 324 31.87 4.54 10.11
N THR A 325 31.69 4.73 8.79
CA THR A 325 32.73 4.55 7.77
C THR A 325 32.79 5.74 6.81
N ASP A 326 34.00 6.05 6.33
CA ASP A 326 34.25 7.03 5.27
C ASP A 326 34.50 6.35 3.90
N ASN A 327 34.27 5.04 3.80
CA ASN A 327 34.44 4.32 2.54
C ASN A 327 33.34 4.71 1.54
N GLU A 328 33.73 5.41 0.48
CA GLU A 328 32.80 5.91 -0.55
C GLU A 328 31.95 4.82 -1.22
N VAL A 329 32.44 3.57 -1.33
CA VAL A 329 31.64 2.46 -1.87
C VAL A 329 30.55 2.04 -0.88
N GLU A 330 30.85 1.99 0.41
CA GLU A 330 29.86 1.69 1.46
C GLU A 330 28.82 2.81 1.57
N LEU A 331 29.26 4.08 1.46
CA LEU A 331 28.37 5.23 1.42
C LEU A 331 27.42 5.15 0.21
N GLU A 332 27.94 4.88 -0.99
CA GLU A 332 27.12 4.79 -2.20
C GLU A 332 26.16 3.60 -2.18
N LEU A 333 26.58 2.47 -1.63
CA LEU A 333 25.70 1.30 -1.44
C LEU A 333 24.51 1.63 -0.55
N MET A 334 24.73 2.35 0.55
CA MET A 334 23.65 2.79 1.45
C MET A 334 22.77 3.88 0.82
N ARG A 335 23.36 4.80 0.05
CA ARG A 335 22.59 5.77 -0.75
C ARG A 335 21.70 5.06 -1.76
N HIS A 336 22.22 4.05 -2.46
CA HIS A 336 21.42 3.23 -3.38
C HIS A 336 20.27 2.55 -2.65
N HIS A 337 20.51 1.97 -1.47
CA HIS A 337 19.44 1.40 -0.64
C HIS A 337 18.32 2.43 -0.33
N PHE A 338 18.68 3.64 0.11
CA PHE A 338 17.69 4.69 0.40
C PHE A 338 16.99 5.27 -0.84
N ARG A 339 17.58 5.14 -2.03
CA ARG A 339 16.93 5.51 -3.30
C ARG A 339 16.00 4.42 -3.81
N GLU A 340 16.34 3.15 -3.55
CA GLU A 340 15.64 2.02 -4.15
C GLU A 340 14.36 1.58 -3.41
N GLY A 341 14.20 1.97 -2.15
CA GLY A 341 12.96 1.77 -1.39
C GLY A 341 12.80 0.37 -0.75
N GLU A 342 11.56 0.04 -0.39
CA GLU A 342 11.20 -0.99 0.59
C GLU A 342 11.80 -2.39 0.37
N HIS A 343 12.07 -3.05 1.49
CA HIS A 343 12.49 -4.44 1.55
C HIS A 343 11.39 -5.43 1.16
N LEU A 344 11.82 -6.61 0.72
CA LEU A 344 10.93 -7.75 0.55
C LEU A 344 10.38 -8.21 1.91
N LYS A 345 9.06 -8.10 2.12
CA LYS A 345 8.37 -8.93 3.12
C LYS A 345 8.36 -10.37 2.61
N LEU A 346 8.81 -11.31 3.44
CA LEU A 346 8.87 -12.71 3.08
C LEU A 346 7.46 -13.24 2.75
N PRO A 347 7.18 -13.70 1.52
CA PRO A 347 5.82 -14.08 1.13
C PRO A 347 5.36 -15.41 1.77
N ALA A 348 4.09 -15.48 2.16
CA ALA A 348 3.48 -16.67 2.74
C ALA A 348 2.71 -17.51 1.72
N SER A 349 3.26 -17.69 0.52
CA SER A 349 2.69 -18.55 -0.53
C SER A 349 3.76 -19.45 -1.11
N PRO A 350 3.57 -20.78 -1.15
CA PRO A 350 4.58 -21.69 -1.71
C PRO A 350 4.85 -21.41 -3.20
N ALA A 351 3.84 -20.97 -3.92
CA ALA A 351 3.90 -20.70 -5.35
C ALA A 351 4.95 -19.66 -5.75
N VAL A 352 5.18 -18.66 -4.90
CA VAL A 352 6.19 -17.62 -5.17
C VAL A 352 7.62 -18.15 -5.07
N TYR A 353 7.82 -19.28 -4.38
CA TYR A 353 9.13 -19.94 -4.26
C TYR A 353 9.35 -21.00 -5.33
N SER A 354 8.29 -21.43 -6.02
CA SER A 354 8.32 -22.40 -7.11
C SER A 354 8.37 -21.75 -8.49
N LEU A 355 8.69 -20.46 -8.54
CA LEU A 355 9.10 -19.77 -9.76
C LEU A 355 10.44 -20.38 -10.21
N GLY A 356 10.61 -20.65 -11.52
CA GLY A 356 11.79 -21.30 -12.09
C GLY A 356 13.12 -20.56 -11.88
N ALA A 357 14.06 -20.63 -12.84
CA ALA A 357 15.33 -19.92 -12.72
C ALA A 357 15.12 -18.42 -12.40
N LEU A 358 15.99 -17.84 -11.57
CA LEU A 358 15.95 -16.41 -11.26
C LEU A 358 16.08 -15.61 -12.56
N ASN A 359 15.15 -14.69 -12.79
CA ASN A 359 15.27 -13.73 -13.89
C ASN A 359 16.33 -12.66 -13.54
N ASN A 360 16.63 -11.76 -14.48
CA ASN A 360 17.63 -10.71 -14.28
C ASN A 360 17.32 -9.79 -13.08
N PHE A 361 16.03 -9.54 -12.83
CA PHE A 361 15.57 -8.74 -11.69
C PHE A 361 15.85 -9.43 -10.36
N ASP A 362 15.37 -10.66 -10.19
CA ASP A 362 15.60 -11.52 -9.02
C ASP A 362 17.10 -11.68 -8.77
N TYR A 363 17.88 -11.90 -9.83
CA TYR A 363 19.33 -12.04 -9.72
C TYR A 363 19.97 -10.75 -9.19
N SER A 364 19.66 -9.59 -9.79
CA SER A 364 20.22 -8.30 -9.40
C SER A 364 19.87 -7.92 -7.96
N LYS A 365 18.60 -8.09 -7.57
CA LYS A 365 18.16 -7.89 -6.18
C LYS A 365 18.89 -8.84 -5.21
N SER A 366 19.09 -10.10 -5.59
CA SER A 366 19.86 -11.04 -4.77
C SER A 366 21.32 -10.63 -4.57
N GLN A 367 21.94 -9.98 -5.58
CA GLN A 367 23.31 -9.49 -5.45
C GLN A 367 23.38 -8.29 -4.51
N ILE A 368 22.49 -7.31 -4.69
CA ILE A 368 22.40 -6.13 -3.81
C ILE A 368 22.21 -6.57 -2.36
N ALA A 369 21.27 -7.50 -2.11
CA ALA A 369 21.00 -8.06 -0.80
C ALA A 369 22.25 -8.67 -0.13
N ARG A 370 23.02 -9.47 -0.88
CA ARG A 370 24.26 -10.10 -0.40
C ARG A 370 25.38 -9.09 -0.18
N THR A 371 25.46 -8.05 -1.00
CA THR A 371 26.46 -7.00 -0.85
C THR A 371 26.16 -6.06 0.32
N LEU A 372 24.88 -5.78 0.58
CA LEU A 372 24.44 -4.91 1.67
C LEU A 372 24.57 -5.58 3.05
N MET A 373 24.33 -6.89 3.15
CA MET A 373 24.34 -7.61 4.43
C MET A 373 25.64 -7.45 5.27
N PRO A 374 26.86 -7.57 4.71
CA PRO A 374 28.09 -7.32 5.47
C PRO A 374 28.18 -5.91 6.05
N LEU A 375 27.79 -4.89 5.27
CA LEU A 375 27.77 -3.51 5.73
C LEU A 375 26.76 -3.35 6.88
N VAL A 376 25.53 -3.83 6.70
CA VAL A 376 24.49 -3.75 7.73
C VAL A 376 24.91 -4.45 9.03
N THR A 377 25.56 -5.61 8.92
CA THR A 377 26.06 -6.36 10.09
C THR A 377 27.17 -5.60 10.81
N LYS A 378 28.11 -5.02 10.07
CA LYS A 378 29.19 -4.17 10.60
C LYS A 378 28.61 -2.96 11.34
N GLU A 379 27.68 -2.25 10.71
CA GLU A 379 27.11 -1.02 11.26
C GLU A 379 26.16 -1.29 12.43
N LEU A 380 25.43 -2.41 12.44
CA LEU A 380 24.66 -2.84 13.61
C LEU A 380 25.54 -3.01 14.86
N ALA A 381 26.76 -3.51 14.69
CA ALA A 381 27.72 -3.69 15.79
C ALA A 381 28.40 -2.38 16.21
N ASN A 382 28.62 -1.44 15.27
CA ASN A 382 29.42 -0.24 15.49
C ASN A 382 28.60 1.04 15.71
N ALA A 383 27.29 1.03 15.45
CA ALA A 383 26.44 2.21 15.56
C ALA A 383 26.45 2.78 16.99
N GLU A 384 27.01 3.99 17.13
CA GLU A 384 27.13 4.69 18.41
C GLU A 384 25.77 5.20 18.91
N LYS A 385 25.00 5.83 18.00
CA LYS A 385 23.68 6.38 18.32
C LYS A 385 22.65 5.26 18.42
N HIS A 386 21.86 5.27 19.50
CA HIS A 386 20.77 4.30 19.72
C HIS A 386 19.83 4.19 18.52
N ARG A 387 19.37 5.32 17.96
CA ARG A 387 18.50 5.36 16.78
C ARG A 387 19.12 4.67 15.55
N ASN A 388 20.43 4.81 15.35
CA ASN A 388 21.12 4.21 14.21
C ASN A 388 21.20 2.68 14.40
N ARG A 389 21.51 2.22 15.62
CA ARG A 389 21.50 0.80 15.95
C ARG A 389 20.12 0.18 15.74
N CYS A 390 19.04 0.86 16.15
CA CYS A 390 17.68 0.37 15.91
C CYS A 390 17.33 0.34 14.43
N PHE A 391 17.72 1.35 13.65
CA PHE A 391 17.60 1.34 12.20
C PHE A 391 18.33 0.12 11.58
N PHE A 392 19.59 -0.11 11.96
CA PHE A 392 20.34 -1.25 11.43
C PHE A 392 19.80 -2.60 11.88
N TYR A 393 19.16 -2.68 13.06
CA TYR A 393 18.53 -3.92 13.52
C TYR A 393 17.32 -4.27 12.64
N GLU A 394 16.47 -3.29 12.33
CA GLU A 394 15.36 -3.48 11.40
C GLU A 394 15.86 -3.83 10.00
N LEU A 395 16.82 -3.07 9.48
CA LEU A 395 17.43 -3.32 8.17
C LEU A 395 18.07 -4.72 8.10
N TYR A 396 18.74 -5.16 9.16
CA TYR A 396 19.33 -6.50 9.26
C TYR A 396 18.26 -7.59 9.14
N PHE A 397 17.16 -7.47 9.89
CA PHE A 397 16.06 -8.44 9.83
C PHE A 397 15.45 -8.53 8.42
N TRP A 398 15.16 -7.38 7.81
CA TRP A 398 14.57 -7.34 6.47
C TRP A 398 15.54 -7.81 5.38
N GLN A 399 16.83 -7.54 5.54
CA GLN A 399 17.84 -8.05 4.63
C GLN A 399 17.97 -9.59 4.74
N ARG A 400 17.77 -10.17 5.92
CA ARG A 400 17.69 -11.63 6.09
C ARG A 400 16.44 -12.20 5.41
N CYS A 401 15.30 -11.51 5.48
CA CYS A 401 14.10 -11.91 4.75
C CYS A 401 14.35 -12.02 3.24
N GLU A 402 15.05 -11.05 2.65
CA GLU A 402 15.46 -11.14 1.24
C GLU A 402 16.36 -12.33 0.96
N LEU A 403 17.37 -12.60 1.80
CA LEU A 403 18.26 -13.74 1.60
C LEU A 403 17.52 -15.08 1.76
N TRP A 404 16.65 -15.22 2.76
CA TRP A 404 15.82 -16.41 2.95
C TRP A 404 14.87 -16.63 1.78
N TYR A 405 14.33 -15.57 1.18
CA TYR A 405 13.50 -15.72 -0.02
C TYR A 405 14.27 -16.45 -1.14
N TYR A 406 15.52 -16.05 -1.40
CA TYR A 406 16.33 -16.71 -2.42
C TYR A 406 16.80 -18.12 -2.03
N GLU A 407 17.01 -18.39 -0.74
CA GLU A 407 17.28 -19.75 -0.28
C GLU A 407 16.04 -20.65 -0.40
N LEU A 408 14.86 -20.14 -0.05
CA LEU A 408 13.59 -20.84 -0.23
C LEU A 408 13.28 -21.05 -1.72
N ARG A 409 13.60 -20.10 -2.62
CA ARG A 409 13.50 -20.30 -4.08
C ARG A 409 14.34 -21.49 -4.56
N LYS A 410 15.54 -21.68 -3.99
CA LYS A 410 16.40 -22.83 -4.33
C LYS A 410 15.81 -24.14 -3.81
N ILE A 411 15.32 -24.14 -2.58
CA ILE A 411 14.77 -25.34 -1.92
C ILE A 411 13.40 -25.71 -2.55
N LEU A 412 12.42 -24.81 -2.46
CA LEU A 412 11.04 -25.03 -2.90
C LEU A 412 10.84 -24.89 -4.41
N GLY A 413 11.86 -24.48 -5.16
CA GLY A 413 11.83 -24.39 -6.63
C GLY A 413 11.34 -25.69 -7.28
N ASN A 414 11.90 -26.82 -6.85
CA ASN A 414 11.52 -28.15 -7.33
C ASN A 414 10.28 -28.71 -6.63
N TRP A 415 9.98 -28.25 -5.41
CA TRP A 415 8.82 -28.74 -4.66
C TRP A 415 7.51 -28.49 -5.43
N GLY A 416 7.36 -27.30 -6.00
CA GLY A 416 6.16 -26.93 -6.76
C GLY A 416 6.15 -27.42 -8.20
N ASP A 417 7.16 -28.14 -8.68
CA ASP A 417 7.16 -28.76 -10.01
C ASP A 417 6.51 -30.14 -9.94
N PRO A 418 5.42 -30.44 -10.66
CA PRO A 418 4.75 -31.74 -10.57
C PRO A 418 5.59 -32.91 -11.12
N LYS A 419 6.66 -32.66 -11.87
CA LYS A 419 7.52 -33.68 -12.49
C LYS A 419 8.82 -33.94 -11.75
N ALA A 420 9.21 -33.06 -10.83
CA ALA A 420 10.45 -33.23 -10.08
C ALA A 420 10.31 -34.33 -9.00
N ASP A 421 11.42 -34.72 -8.39
CA ASP A 421 11.42 -35.39 -7.09
C ASP A 421 11.96 -34.41 -6.06
N PHE A 422 11.20 -34.19 -4.97
CA PHE A 422 11.62 -33.27 -3.91
C PHE A 422 12.18 -34.05 -2.70
N ASN A 423 13.44 -33.79 -2.34
CA ASN A 423 14.12 -34.47 -1.24
C ASN A 423 14.84 -33.52 -0.25
N ASP A 424 14.76 -32.20 -0.41
CA ASP A 424 15.46 -31.20 0.40
C ASP A 424 14.76 -30.85 1.73
N TRP A 425 14.07 -31.81 2.34
CA TRP A 425 13.31 -31.63 3.59
C TRP A 425 14.17 -31.11 4.76
N ALA A 426 15.41 -31.59 4.87
CA ALA A 426 16.33 -31.16 5.91
C ALA A 426 16.74 -29.69 5.75
N ALA A 427 16.97 -29.24 4.51
CA ALA A 427 17.28 -27.85 4.20
C ALA A 427 16.07 -26.94 4.46
N LEU A 428 14.87 -27.37 4.05
CA LEU A 428 13.62 -26.65 4.32
C LEU A 428 13.40 -26.45 5.82
N LYS A 429 13.56 -27.53 6.60
CA LYS A 429 13.44 -27.48 8.06
C LYS A 429 14.44 -26.50 8.67
N LYS A 430 15.71 -26.56 8.25
CA LYS A 430 16.76 -25.65 8.74
C LYS A 430 16.39 -24.18 8.51
N VAL A 431 15.99 -23.82 7.29
CA VAL A 431 15.61 -22.44 6.96
C VAL A 431 14.35 -22.01 7.74
N LYS A 432 13.36 -22.90 7.88
CA LYS A 432 12.16 -22.66 8.71
C LYS A 432 12.51 -22.38 10.16
N ASP A 433 13.42 -23.16 10.76
CA ASP A 433 13.86 -22.98 12.15
C ASP A 433 14.65 -21.66 12.32
N GLU A 434 15.50 -21.29 11.35
CA GLU A 434 16.22 -19.99 11.35
C GLU A 434 15.26 -18.80 11.28
N ILE A 435 14.27 -18.84 10.38
CA ILE A 435 13.23 -17.80 10.24
C ILE A 435 12.44 -17.71 11.54
N SER A 436 12.03 -18.85 12.10
CA SER A 436 11.25 -18.91 13.34
C SER A 436 12.01 -18.28 14.51
N SER A 437 13.29 -18.61 14.70
CA SER A 437 14.13 -18.04 15.76
C SER A 437 14.25 -16.53 15.62
N ALA A 438 14.55 -16.04 14.41
CA ALA A 438 14.72 -14.62 14.16
C ALA A 438 13.41 -13.83 14.34
N ASN A 439 12.26 -14.44 14.02
CA ASN A 439 10.95 -13.83 14.22
C ASN A 439 10.61 -13.68 15.71
N GLU A 440 10.98 -14.65 16.55
CA GLU A 440 10.84 -14.52 18.01
C GLU A 440 11.80 -13.48 18.59
N GLU A 441 13.04 -13.43 18.10
CA GLU A 441 14.00 -12.36 18.46
C GLU A 441 13.45 -10.97 18.10
N LEU A 442 12.87 -10.82 16.90
CA LEU A 442 12.24 -9.58 16.46
C LEU A 442 11.08 -9.19 17.37
N LYS A 443 10.19 -10.12 17.75
CA LYS A 443 9.06 -9.85 18.66
C LYS A 443 9.56 -9.32 20.01
N VAL A 444 10.56 -9.98 20.59
CA VAL A 444 11.15 -9.57 21.87
C VAL A 444 11.82 -8.19 21.76
N TRP A 445 12.62 -7.98 20.72
CA TRP A 445 13.28 -6.69 20.47
C TRP A 445 12.25 -5.57 20.28
N TYR A 446 11.24 -5.80 19.44
CA TYR A 446 10.20 -4.82 19.14
C TYR A 446 9.44 -4.43 20.40
N LYS A 447 9.04 -5.40 21.21
CA LYS A 447 8.38 -5.15 22.49
C LYS A 447 9.21 -4.28 23.43
N ASN A 448 10.52 -4.52 23.49
CA ASN A 448 11.42 -3.73 24.34
C ASN A 448 11.62 -2.31 23.80
N GLU A 449 11.76 -2.15 22.47
CA GLU A 449 12.09 -0.86 21.87
C GLU A 449 10.87 0.05 21.67
N TYR A 450 9.77 -0.53 21.17
CA TYR A 450 8.52 0.16 20.86
C TYR A 450 7.51 0.12 22.02
N CYS A 451 7.79 -0.63 23.09
CA CYS A 451 6.91 -0.77 24.26
C CYS A 451 5.48 -1.26 23.92
N CYS A 452 5.31 -1.97 22.81
CA CYS A 452 4.06 -2.61 22.41
C CYS A 452 4.34 -3.93 21.67
N GLU A 453 3.32 -4.79 21.55
CA GLU A 453 3.45 -6.01 20.75
C GLU A 453 3.62 -5.65 19.28
N ILE A 454 4.45 -6.43 18.58
CA ILE A 454 4.66 -6.22 17.15
C ILE A 454 3.38 -6.54 16.37
N PRO A 455 2.90 -5.64 15.51
CA PRO A 455 1.78 -5.92 14.62
C PRO A 455 2.07 -7.10 13.70
N GLU A 456 1.06 -7.94 13.46
CA GLU A 456 1.19 -9.17 12.67
C GLU A 456 1.71 -8.90 11.25
N MET A 457 1.34 -7.76 10.68
CA MET A 457 1.83 -7.34 9.37
C MET A 457 3.36 -7.16 9.30
N PHE A 458 4.06 -7.03 10.43
CA PHE A 458 5.52 -6.92 10.54
C PHE A 458 6.22 -8.19 10.97
N THR A 459 5.47 -9.25 11.27
CA THR A 459 6.04 -10.57 11.53
C THR A 459 6.17 -11.37 10.24
N VAL A 460 6.83 -12.52 10.35
CA VAL A 460 6.87 -13.56 9.30
C VAL A 460 6.14 -14.84 9.75
N ASN A 461 5.19 -14.72 10.70
CA ASN A 461 4.41 -15.84 11.23
C ASN A 461 3.71 -16.62 10.11
N ASP A 462 3.06 -15.93 9.17
CA ASP A 462 2.37 -16.57 8.04
C ASP A 462 3.33 -17.43 7.19
N THR A 463 4.57 -16.97 7.00
CA THR A 463 5.59 -17.75 6.28
C THR A 463 6.02 -18.96 7.10
N VAL A 464 6.26 -18.80 8.41
CA VAL A 464 6.61 -19.91 9.29
C VAL A 464 5.50 -20.98 9.28
N ALA A 465 4.25 -20.57 9.42
CA ALA A 465 3.09 -21.45 9.37
C ALA A 465 2.94 -22.16 8.01
N MET A 466 3.20 -21.46 6.90
CA MET A 466 3.23 -22.06 5.57
C MET A 466 4.31 -23.15 5.47
N LEU A 467 5.53 -22.86 5.93
CA LEU A 467 6.65 -23.83 5.89
C LEU A 467 6.39 -25.04 6.80
N GLU A 468 5.77 -24.83 7.97
CA GLU A 468 5.34 -25.90 8.87
C GLU A 468 4.33 -26.84 8.20
N LYS A 469 3.29 -26.27 7.57
CA LYS A 469 2.29 -27.07 6.84
C LYS A 469 2.90 -27.87 5.68
N ILE A 470 3.94 -27.36 5.03
CA ILE A 470 4.67 -28.14 4.01
C ILE A 470 5.43 -29.29 4.66
N LEU A 471 6.13 -29.03 5.77
CA LEU A 471 6.98 -30.01 6.47
C LEU A 471 6.17 -31.13 7.13
N ASP A 472 4.99 -30.85 7.66
CA ASP A 472 4.11 -31.83 8.30
C ASP A 472 3.18 -32.56 7.31
N GLY A 473 3.15 -32.12 6.04
CA GLY A 473 2.36 -32.73 4.97
C GLY A 473 0.91 -32.25 4.90
N THR A 474 0.49 -31.28 5.73
CA THR A 474 -0.82 -30.62 5.63
C THR A 474 -0.98 -29.93 4.28
N THR A 475 0.04 -29.20 3.85
CA THR A 475 0.16 -28.70 2.48
C THR A 475 0.83 -29.77 1.63
N LYS A 476 0.02 -30.46 0.84
CA LYS A 476 0.50 -31.47 -0.10
C LYS A 476 1.29 -30.81 -1.23
N ARG A 477 2.26 -31.56 -1.73
CA ARG A 477 2.95 -31.21 -2.96
C ARG A 477 1.93 -31.13 -4.10
N PRO A 478 2.02 -30.11 -4.98
CA PRO A 478 1.12 -30.04 -6.12
C PRO A 478 1.35 -31.22 -7.06
N VAL A 479 0.26 -31.74 -7.61
CA VAL A 479 0.29 -32.77 -8.66
C VAL A 479 0.15 -32.15 -10.06
N SER A 480 -0.26 -30.89 -10.12
CA SER A 480 -0.26 -30.07 -11.32
C SER A 480 -0.15 -28.58 -10.99
N ARG A 481 0.12 -27.74 -11.99
CA ARG A 481 0.15 -26.28 -11.85
C ARG A 481 -0.26 -25.56 -13.13
N LEU A 482 -0.81 -24.35 -12.99
CA LEU A 482 -0.88 -23.39 -14.09
C LEU A 482 0.35 -22.49 -14.05
N LYS A 483 1.00 -22.29 -15.19
CA LYS A 483 2.08 -21.31 -15.39
C LYS A 483 1.56 -20.18 -16.26
N ILE A 484 1.60 -18.98 -15.73
CA ILE A 484 1.04 -17.78 -16.36
C ILE A 484 2.20 -16.84 -16.68
N ILE A 485 2.28 -16.37 -17.93
CA ILE A 485 3.28 -15.42 -18.42
C ILE A 485 2.60 -14.10 -18.74
N TYR A 486 3.18 -12.99 -18.30
CA TYR A 486 2.64 -11.64 -18.50
C TYR A 486 3.77 -10.61 -18.58
N PRO A 487 3.57 -9.43 -19.21
CA PRO A 487 4.62 -8.43 -19.32
C PRO A 487 4.89 -7.74 -17.96
N TYR A 488 6.17 -7.54 -17.64
CA TYR A 488 6.63 -6.99 -16.35
C TYR A 488 6.02 -5.61 -16.00
N ARG A 489 5.82 -4.74 -17.00
CA ARG A 489 5.47 -3.33 -16.79
C ARG A 489 4.00 -3.03 -16.46
N TYR A 490 3.09 -3.97 -16.70
CA TYR A 490 1.65 -3.67 -16.66
C TYR A 490 0.91 -4.26 -15.47
N GLY A 491 1.58 -5.04 -14.62
CA GLY A 491 0.92 -5.80 -13.57
C GLY A 491 -0.09 -6.80 -14.15
N LEU A 492 -0.53 -7.74 -13.32
CA LEU A 492 -1.80 -8.43 -13.58
C LEU A 492 -2.88 -7.62 -12.83
N GLY A 493 -3.89 -7.08 -13.53
CA GLY A 493 -5.17 -6.87 -12.84
C GLY A 493 -5.59 -8.17 -12.16
N ALA A 494 -6.42 -8.18 -11.12
CA ALA A 494 -6.66 -9.45 -10.44
C ALA A 494 -7.42 -10.43 -11.35
N MET A 495 -6.73 -11.52 -11.71
CA MET A 495 -7.20 -12.54 -12.64
C MET A 495 -7.54 -13.81 -11.86
N GLU A 496 -8.70 -14.39 -12.13
CA GLU A 496 -9.10 -15.69 -11.62
C GLU A 496 -8.97 -16.74 -12.72
N TYR A 497 -8.52 -17.94 -12.35
CA TYR A 497 -8.26 -19.03 -13.27
C TYR A 497 -9.08 -20.23 -12.84
N PHE A 498 -9.74 -20.85 -13.82
CA PHE A 498 -10.56 -22.03 -13.60
C PHE A 498 -10.18 -23.11 -14.61
N ILE A 499 -10.35 -24.36 -14.20
CA ILE A 499 -10.14 -25.52 -15.06
C ILE A 499 -11.36 -26.43 -15.07
N ARG A 500 -11.51 -27.18 -16.17
CA ARG A 500 -12.47 -28.28 -16.26
C ARG A 500 -12.05 -29.29 -17.32
N GLY A 501 -12.65 -30.47 -17.27
CA GLY A 501 -12.65 -31.42 -18.38
C GLY A 501 -13.51 -30.91 -19.53
N ALA A 502 -13.12 -31.17 -20.78
CA ALA A 502 -13.94 -30.78 -21.92
C ALA A 502 -15.33 -31.45 -21.85
N GLY A 503 -16.39 -30.64 -21.95
CA GLY A 503 -17.78 -31.10 -21.80
C GLY A 503 -18.29 -31.21 -20.35
N GLU A 504 -17.44 -30.99 -19.33
CA GLU A 504 -17.89 -30.82 -17.95
C GLU A 504 -18.68 -29.51 -17.81
N SER A 505 -19.80 -29.54 -17.08
CA SER A 505 -20.62 -28.35 -16.84
C SER A 505 -20.07 -27.44 -15.74
N GLU A 506 -19.26 -27.98 -14.83
CA GLU A 506 -18.76 -27.26 -13.65
C GLU A 506 -17.30 -26.81 -13.83
N TRP A 507 -17.03 -25.57 -13.43
CA TRP A 507 -15.69 -25.00 -13.37
C TRP A 507 -15.09 -25.19 -11.98
N ARG A 508 -13.86 -25.67 -11.90
CA ARG A 508 -13.07 -25.74 -10.66
C ARG A 508 -12.11 -24.57 -10.60
N SER A 509 -11.97 -23.94 -9.44
CA SER A 509 -11.03 -22.83 -9.26
C SER A 509 -9.61 -23.36 -9.15
N ALA A 510 -8.74 -22.92 -10.06
CA ALA A 510 -7.30 -23.18 -10.00
C ALA A 510 -6.56 -22.14 -9.14
N GLY A 511 -7.19 -20.99 -8.89
CA GLY A 511 -6.66 -19.93 -8.04
C GLY A 511 -6.81 -18.54 -8.65
N LYS A 512 -6.27 -17.56 -7.95
CA LYS A 512 -6.29 -16.14 -8.33
C LYS A 512 -4.86 -15.60 -8.36
N CYS A 513 -4.53 -14.82 -9.38
CA CYS A 513 -3.33 -13.99 -9.39
C CYS A 513 -3.75 -12.54 -9.21
N ASN A 514 -3.40 -11.95 -8.08
CA ASN A 514 -3.49 -10.50 -7.88
C ASN A 514 -2.15 -9.92 -8.33
N GLY A 515 -2.11 -9.18 -9.43
CA GLY A 515 -0.85 -8.60 -9.92
C GLY A 515 -0.48 -7.29 -9.26
N HIS A 516 -0.40 -7.34 -7.94
CA HIS A 516 0.52 -6.49 -7.23
C HIS A 516 1.66 -7.37 -6.73
N SER A 517 2.64 -7.58 -7.60
CA SER A 517 3.91 -8.13 -7.15
C SER A 517 5.04 -7.41 -7.86
N PHE A 518 5.56 -6.44 -7.10
CA PHE A 518 6.86 -5.79 -7.20
C PHE A 518 6.91 -4.50 -8.02
N TYR A 519 6.90 -3.41 -7.26
CA TYR A 519 7.40 -2.05 -7.50
C TYR A 519 7.97 -1.72 -8.90
N PRO A 520 7.71 -0.49 -9.41
CA PRO A 520 8.03 -0.02 -10.78
C PRO A 520 9.53 0.20 -11.04
N PHE A 521 10.40 -0.68 -10.53
CA PHE A 521 11.84 -0.53 -10.59
C PHE A 521 12.42 -1.39 -11.70
N TYR A 522 12.89 -0.67 -12.72
CA TYR A 522 13.65 -1.10 -13.88
C TYR A 522 12.85 -1.53 -15.12
N ASP A 523 13.34 -0.98 -16.22
CA ASP A 523 12.67 -0.85 -17.50
C ASP A 523 12.99 -2.01 -18.48
N ASP A 524 13.54 -3.13 -18.01
CA ASP A 524 14.24 -4.06 -18.93
C ASP A 524 14.04 -5.56 -18.64
N CYS A 525 12.79 -5.98 -18.39
CA CYS A 525 12.38 -7.38 -18.48
C CYS A 525 11.12 -7.51 -19.35
N SER A 526 11.15 -8.40 -20.34
CA SER A 526 10.03 -8.61 -21.26
C SER A 526 8.86 -9.39 -20.64
N GLU A 527 9.12 -10.24 -19.63
CA GLU A 527 8.15 -11.23 -19.12
C GLU A 527 8.32 -11.52 -17.61
N SER A 528 7.19 -11.71 -16.92
CA SER A 528 7.03 -12.19 -15.55
C SER A 528 6.26 -13.51 -15.56
N VAL A 529 6.49 -14.36 -14.54
CA VAL A 529 5.84 -15.67 -14.43
C VAL A 529 5.15 -15.79 -13.07
N ALA A 530 3.93 -16.32 -13.06
CA ALA A 530 3.22 -16.74 -11.86
C ALA A 530 2.84 -18.22 -11.98
N TYR A 531 2.84 -18.92 -10.84
CA TYR A 531 2.38 -20.31 -10.75
C TYR A 531 1.15 -20.40 -9.84
N LEU A 532 0.15 -21.17 -10.25
CA LEU A 532 -0.95 -21.60 -9.40
C LEU A 532 -0.77 -23.10 -9.15
N LEU A 533 -0.43 -23.45 -7.92
CA LEU A 533 -0.16 -24.83 -7.52
C LEU A 533 -1.47 -25.55 -7.19
N MET A 534 -1.68 -26.73 -7.77
CA MET A 534 -2.93 -27.49 -7.67
C MET A 534 -2.67 -28.90 -7.11
N ASP A 535 -3.56 -29.36 -6.24
CA ASP A 535 -3.51 -30.70 -5.64
C ASP A 535 -4.32 -31.74 -6.43
N GLU A 536 -4.96 -31.33 -7.51
CA GLU A 536 -5.71 -32.18 -8.44
C GLU A 536 -4.98 -32.44 -9.76
N SER A 537 -5.23 -33.61 -10.36
CA SER A 537 -4.66 -33.97 -11.66
C SER A 537 -5.38 -33.28 -12.82
N LEU A 538 -4.63 -33.00 -13.89
CA LEU A 538 -5.21 -32.41 -15.09
C LEU A 538 -6.05 -33.44 -15.87
N PRO A 539 -7.28 -33.09 -16.30
CA PRO A 539 -8.11 -33.96 -17.12
C PRO A 539 -7.47 -34.21 -18.50
N GLU A 540 -7.81 -35.33 -19.13
CA GLU A 540 -7.26 -35.72 -20.44
C GLU A 540 -7.62 -34.72 -21.54
N GLN A 541 -8.82 -34.15 -21.48
CA GLN A 541 -9.25 -33.03 -22.30
C GLN A 541 -9.42 -31.82 -21.38
N LEU A 542 -8.54 -30.84 -21.45
CA LEU A 542 -8.49 -29.72 -20.52
C LEU A 542 -9.02 -28.45 -21.18
N GLU A 543 -9.88 -27.74 -20.46
CA GLU A 543 -10.20 -26.33 -20.72
C GLU A 543 -9.74 -25.46 -19.56
N VAL A 544 -9.22 -24.29 -19.88
CA VAL A 544 -8.80 -23.26 -18.92
C VAL A 544 -9.60 -22.00 -19.19
N LYS A 545 -10.32 -21.51 -18.17
CA LYS A 545 -10.97 -20.21 -18.20
C LYS A 545 -10.12 -19.20 -17.46
N ILE A 546 -9.86 -18.09 -18.12
CA ILE A 546 -9.22 -16.91 -17.54
C ILE A 546 -10.32 -15.87 -17.39
N LEU A 547 -10.57 -15.44 -16.16
CA LEU A 547 -11.59 -14.48 -15.82
C LEU A 547 -10.93 -13.24 -15.22
N TYR A 548 -11.34 -12.09 -15.73
CA TYR A 548 -10.98 -10.79 -15.19
C TYR A 548 -12.25 -10.12 -14.63
N THR A 549 -12.25 -9.88 -13.32
CA THR A 549 -13.39 -9.38 -12.55
C THR A 549 -13.16 -8.00 -11.94
N GLU A 550 -12.11 -7.28 -12.36
CA GLU A 550 -11.78 -5.94 -11.84
C GLU A 550 -11.87 -4.83 -12.89
N CYS A 551 -11.81 -3.58 -12.45
CA CYS A 551 -12.09 -2.41 -13.30
C CYS A 551 -10.86 -1.90 -14.10
N SER A 552 -9.65 -2.44 -13.88
CA SER A 552 -8.39 -2.08 -14.54
C SER A 552 -8.15 -2.87 -15.85
N CYS A 553 -6.91 -2.95 -16.34
CA CYS A 553 -6.52 -3.78 -17.47
C CYS A 553 -5.85 -5.08 -16.99
N GLY A 554 -6.44 -6.23 -17.31
CA GLY A 554 -5.79 -7.53 -17.14
C GLY A 554 -4.98 -7.90 -18.37
N ILE A 555 -3.76 -8.41 -18.23
CA ILE A 555 -2.94 -8.81 -19.38
C ILE A 555 -2.39 -10.22 -19.19
N CYS A 556 -2.52 -11.08 -20.20
CA CYS A 556 -1.90 -12.41 -20.20
C CYS A 556 -1.18 -12.63 -21.53
N SER A 557 0.12 -12.91 -21.47
CA SER A 557 0.92 -13.24 -22.65
C SER A 557 0.74 -14.70 -23.04
N TYR A 558 0.80 -15.60 -22.07
CA TYR A 558 0.71 -17.03 -22.33
C TYR A 558 0.33 -17.81 -21.07
N ILE A 559 -0.26 -18.99 -21.25
CA ILE A 559 -0.60 -19.88 -20.15
C ILE A 559 -0.33 -21.33 -20.53
N THR A 560 0.31 -22.09 -19.64
CA THR A 560 0.45 -23.54 -19.78
C THR A 560 -0.07 -24.22 -18.52
N ALA A 561 -0.55 -25.46 -18.68
CA ALA A 561 -0.86 -26.32 -17.54
C ALA A 561 0.14 -27.48 -17.53
N GLU A 562 0.82 -27.66 -16.41
CA GLU A 562 1.87 -28.66 -16.26
C GLU A 562 1.38 -29.72 -15.29
N GLY A 563 1.39 -30.99 -15.72
CA GLY A 563 1.03 -32.14 -14.90
C GLY A 563 2.19 -33.12 -14.78
N ALA A 564 2.06 -34.09 -13.87
CA ALA A 564 3.08 -35.12 -13.69
C ALA A 564 3.37 -35.93 -14.98
N GLU A 565 2.33 -36.25 -15.76
CA GLU A 565 2.42 -37.12 -16.94
C GLU A 565 2.58 -36.36 -18.26
N ALA A 566 2.03 -35.15 -18.36
CA ALA A 566 2.02 -34.37 -19.59
C ALA A 566 1.79 -32.88 -19.30
N ASP A 567 2.25 -32.04 -20.22
CA ASP A 567 1.93 -30.62 -20.24
C ASP A 567 0.81 -30.33 -21.24
N TYR A 568 0.17 -29.19 -21.06
CA TYR A 568 -0.88 -28.70 -21.94
C TYR A 568 -0.59 -27.27 -22.34
N VAL A 569 -0.72 -27.00 -23.63
CA VAL A 569 -0.57 -25.67 -24.24
C VAL A 569 -1.90 -25.20 -24.83
N PRO A 570 -2.13 -23.89 -24.99
CA PRO A 570 -3.34 -23.39 -25.63
C PRO A 570 -3.46 -23.90 -27.07
N GLU A 571 -4.59 -24.49 -27.43
CA GLU A 571 -4.89 -24.98 -28.77
C GLU A 571 -5.76 -24.01 -29.55
N SER A 572 -6.84 -23.57 -28.92
CA SER A 572 -7.84 -22.69 -29.54
C SER A 572 -8.71 -22.02 -28.49
N ILE A 573 -9.23 -20.84 -28.83
CA ILE A 573 -10.21 -20.12 -28.01
C ILE A 573 -11.59 -20.71 -28.29
N GLN A 574 -12.30 -21.14 -27.25
CA GLN A 574 -13.66 -21.67 -27.33
C GLN A 574 -14.70 -20.59 -27.12
N GLU A 575 -14.44 -19.66 -26.20
CA GLU A 575 -15.40 -18.64 -25.80
C GLU A 575 -14.66 -17.36 -25.41
N ILE A 576 -15.26 -16.22 -25.76
CA ILE A 576 -14.88 -14.90 -25.27
C ILE A 576 -16.14 -14.25 -24.69
N THR A 577 -16.05 -13.77 -23.46
CA THR A 577 -17.10 -12.97 -22.80
C THR A 577 -16.55 -11.58 -22.53
N GLY A 578 -17.37 -10.54 -22.79
CA GLY A 578 -16.94 -9.16 -22.60
C GLY A 578 -15.98 -8.65 -23.67
N LYS A 579 -15.18 -7.65 -23.33
CA LYS A 579 -14.15 -7.06 -24.19
C LYS A 579 -12.79 -7.69 -23.94
N VAL A 580 -12.18 -8.19 -25.00
CA VAL A 580 -10.81 -8.71 -24.98
C VAL A 580 -10.10 -8.26 -26.26
N VAL A 581 -8.95 -7.60 -26.12
CA VAL A 581 -8.14 -7.06 -27.21
C VAL A 581 -7.03 -8.04 -27.56
N ASN A 582 -6.88 -8.31 -28.86
CA ASN A 582 -5.94 -9.28 -29.44
C ASN A 582 -5.99 -10.68 -28.77
N PRO A 583 -7.18 -11.29 -28.65
CA PRO A 583 -7.36 -12.54 -27.90
C PRO A 583 -6.52 -13.70 -28.45
N GLU A 584 -6.24 -13.73 -29.75
CA GLU A 584 -5.40 -14.73 -30.42
C GLU A 584 -3.95 -14.75 -29.94
N ASN A 585 -3.45 -13.67 -29.32
CA ASN A 585 -2.08 -13.61 -28.82
C ASN A 585 -1.82 -14.66 -27.73
N ILE A 586 -2.82 -15.06 -26.96
CA ILE A 586 -2.66 -16.10 -25.92
C ILE A 586 -2.40 -17.50 -26.50
N LEU A 587 -2.64 -17.69 -27.80
CA LEU A 587 -2.33 -18.94 -28.52
C LEU A 587 -0.89 -18.93 -29.10
N SER A 588 -0.16 -17.83 -28.94
CA SER A 588 1.21 -17.66 -29.46
C SER A 588 2.28 -18.14 -28.48
N ASP A 589 3.56 -17.77 -28.66
CA ASP A 589 4.68 -18.23 -27.83
C ASP A 589 5.01 -17.31 -26.64
N GLY A 590 4.08 -16.42 -26.25
CA GLY A 590 4.23 -15.49 -25.12
C GLY A 590 4.93 -14.17 -25.44
N ARG A 591 5.33 -13.94 -26.69
CA ARG A 591 5.91 -12.65 -27.14
C ARG A 591 4.90 -11.51 -27.23
N TYR A 592 3.65 -11.85 -27.48
CA TYR A 592 2.53 -10.91 -27.54
C TYR A 592 1.59 -11.15 -26.37
N TYR A 593 0.74 -10.17 -26.10
CA TYR A 593 -0.20 -10.27 -24.99
C TYR A 593 -1.65 -10.09 -25.40
N THR A 594 -2.51 -10.82 -24.70
CA THR A 594 -3.96 -10.64 -24.71
C THR A 594 -4.33 -9.70 -23.59
N GLN A 595 -5.17 -8.71 -23.88
CA GLN A 595 -5.64 -7.75 -22.89
C GLN A 595 -7.14 -7.94 -22.61
N PHE A 596 -7.48 -8.15 -21.34
CA PHE A 596 -8.83 -8.24 -20.83
C PHE A 596 -9.32 -6.83 -20.49
N GLY A 597 -10.49 -6.46 -21.00
CA GLY A 597 -10.97 -5.07 -21.02
C GLY A 597 -10.66 -4.37 -22.34
N ASP A 598 -10.82 -3.05 -22.37
CA ASP A 598 -10.83 -2.23 -23.59
C ASP A 598 -9.52 -1.49 -23.90
N GLY A 599 -8.43 -1.76 -23.18
CA GLY A 599 -7.18 -1.02 -23.40
C GLY A 599 -6.89 0.05 -22.36
N GLU A 600 -7.94 0.69 -21.85
CA GLU A 600 -7.80 1.90 -21.04
C GLU A 600 -7.64 1.54 -19.56
N ARG A 601 -6.60 2.09 -18.92
CA ARG A 601 -6.49 2.11 -17.45
C ARG A 601 -7.79 2.65 -16.83
N LEU A 602 -8.02 2.36 -15.56
CA LEU A 602 -9.15 2.89 -14.79
C LEU A 602 -9.23 4.41 -14.98
N THR A 603 -10.13 4.87 -15.84
CA THR A 603 -10.45 6.28 -15.94
C THR A 603 -11.57 6.59 -14.96
N ILE A 604 -11.58 7.81 -14.47
CA ILE A 604 -12.64 8.33 -13.61
C ILE A 604 -14.03 8.15 -14.25
N GLU A 605 -14.13 8.33 -15.57
CA GLU A 605 -15.38 8.10 -16.31
C GLU A 605 -15.91 6.66 -16.16
N LYS A 606 -15.01 5.67 -16.01
CA LYS A 606 -15.38 4.28 -15.74
C LYS A 606 -15.76 4.06 -14.28
N LEU A 607 -15.03 4.65 -13.33
CA LEU A 607 -15.38 4.60 -11.90
C LEU A 607 -16.76 5.18 -11.63
N ASN A 608 -17.14 6.22 -12.36
CA ASN A 608 -18.40 6.93 -12.19
C ASN A 608 -19.62 6.19 -12.77
N LYS A 609 -19.45 5.15 -13.59
CA LYS A 609 -20.56 4.35 -14.13
C LYS A 609 -21.06 3.30 -13.10
N PRO A 610 -22.37 3.02 -13.03
CA PRO A 610 -22.95 2.00 -12.11
C PRO A 610 -22.57 0.55 -12.42
N GLN A 611 -21.53 0.30 -13.24
CA GLN A 611 -21.24 -1.04 -13.69
C GLN A 611 -20.72 -1.90 -12.52
N ILE A 612 -21.48 -2.94 -12.20
CA ILE A 612 -20.92 -4.22 -11.80
C ILE A 612 -19.83 -4.53 -12.83
N VAL A 613 -18.61 -4.76 -12.37
CA VAL A 613 -17.47 -5.03 -13.21
C VAL A 613 -17.85 -5.93 -14.39
N GLU A 614 -17.67 -5.45 -15.63
CA GLU A 614 -17.92 -6.29 -16.81
C GLU A 614 -16.95 -7.48 -16.76
N ASN A 615 -17.50 -8.69 -16.58
CA ASN A 615 -16.71 -9.90 -16.56
C ASN A 615 -16.12 -10.12 -17.96
N ASN A 616 -14.80 -9.95 -18.06
CA ASN A 616 -14.07 -10.24 -19.29
C ASN A 616 -13.41 -11.61 -19.13
N SER A 617 -13.70 -12.54 -20.03
CA SER A 617 -13.09 -13.87 -19.95
C SER A 617 -12.77 -14.49 -21.29
N ILE A 618 -11.75 -15.36 -21.28
CA ILE A 618 -11.45 -16.29 -22.37
C ILE A 618 -11.54 -17.71 -21.81
N VAL A 619 -12.16 -18.60 -22.58
CA VAL A 619 -12.04 -20.05 -22.39
C VAL A 619 -11.12 -20.62 -23.47
N LEU A 620 -10.06 -21.28 -23.02
CA LEU A 620 -9.08 -21.95 -23.86
C LEU A 620 -9.31 -23.45 -23.83
N LYS A 621 -9.34 -24.07 -25.01
CA LYS A 621 -9.11 -25.51 -25.13
C LYS A 621 -7.60 -25.74 -25.13
N MET A 622 -7.14 -26.65 -24.28
CA MET A 622 -5.73 -26.95 -24.13
C MET A 622 -5.40 -28.26 -24.84
N LYS A 623 -4.31 -28.27 -25.59
CA LYS A 623 -3.75 -29.46 -26.24
C LYS A 623 -2.69 -30.09 -25.36
N LYS A 624 -2.85 -31.39 -25.10
CA LYS A 624 -1.85 -32.23 -24.45
C LYS A 624 -0.61 -32.38 -25.34
N CYS A 625 0.57 -32.13 -24.79
CA CYS A 625 1.86 -32.18 -25.47
C CYS A 625 2.60 -33.49 -25.23
#